data_AF-A0A9D8MRH7-F1
#
_entry.id   AF-A0A9D8MRH7-F1
#
_cell.length_a   1.000
_cell.length_b   1.000
_cell.length_c   1.000
_cell.angle_alpha   90.00
_cell.angle_beta   90.00
_cell.angle_gamma   90.00
#
_symmetry.space_group_name_H-M   'P 1'
#
loop_
_entity.id
_entity.type
_entity.pdbx_description
1 polymer ?
#
loop_
_entity_poly.entity_id
_entity_poly.type
_entity_poly.pdbx_seq_one_letter_code
_entity_poly.pdbx_strand_id
1 'polypeptide(L)' 'PSWSDDIPCSIKTNTDTRKGHYEDGEFRQASFTILIELAEFSAKRVKLSRLGEELGEYRVLSVEPLTTVGRVQILV' A
#
# COMPACT_ATOMS: atom_id res chain seq x y z
N PRO A 1 -0.05 -19.67 3.53
CA PRO A 1 -0.34 -18.47 2.71
C PRO A 1 0.92 -17.98 2.00
N SER A 2 0.98 -18.08 0.68
CA SER A 2 2.07 -17.57 -0.14
C SER A 2 1.71 -16.20 -0.71
N TRP A 3 2.71 -15.32 -0.84
CA TRP A 3 2.57 -14.05 -1.57
C TRP A 3 2.56 -14.33 -3.08
N SER A 4 1.95 -13.42 -3.85
CA SER A 4 2.04 -13.45 -5.31
C SER A 4 3.43 -13.00 -5.78
N ASP A 5 3.66 -13.09 -7.09
CA ASP A 5 4.76 -12.37 -7.72
C ASP A 5 4.64 -10.86 -7.51
N ASP A 6 5.78 -10.17 -7.64
CA ASP A 6 5.87 -8.72 -7.51
C ASP A 6 5.08 -8.02 -8.62
N ILE A 7 4.19 -7.11 -8.23
CA ILE A 7 3.41 -6.29 -9.16
C ILE A 7 4.09 -4.93 -9.31
N PRO A 8 4.54 -4.54 -10.53
CA PRO A 8 5.05 -3.21 -10.78
C PRO A 8 4.02 -2.15 -10.39
N CYS A 9 4.40 -1.25 -9.50
CA CYS A 9 3.49 -0.26 -8.96
C CYS A 9 4.19 1.08 -8.68
N SER A 10 3.40 2.14 -8.64
CA SER A 10 3.82 3.43 -8.09
C SER A 10 3.27 3.58 -6.68
N ILE A 11 4.17 3.84 -5.73
CA ILE A 11 3.82 4.03 -4.32
C ILE A 11 3.94 5.52 -3.99
N LYS A 12 2.84 6.11 -3.54
CA LYS A 12 2.77 7.47 -3.01
C LYS A 12 2.47 7.39 -1.51
N THR A 13 3.38 7.91 -0.69
CA THR A 13 3.16 8.06 0.75
C THR A 13 2.13 9.16 0.98
N ASN A 14 0.99 8.83 1.60
CA ASN A 14 -0.04 9.82 1.95
C ASN A 14 0.25 10.41 3.32
N THR A 15 0.52 9.56 4.30
CA THR A 15 0.87 9.93 5.67
C THR A 15 1.92 8.93 6.14
N ASP A 16 3.06 9.41 6.66
CA ASP A 16 4.01 8.61 7.44
C ASP A 16 4.29 9.43 8.70
N THR A 17 3.44 9.29 9.71
CA THR A 17 3.63 9.98 10.98
C THR A 17 4.41 9.07 11.92
N ARG A 18 5.68 9.43 12.13
CA ARG A 18 6.55 8.86 13.17
C ARG A 18 6.45 9.64 14.50
N LYS A 19 5.26 10.16 14.84
CA LYS A 19 5.08 11.15 15.92
C LYS A 19 4.16 10.71 17.06
N GLY A 20 3.72 9.45 17.10
CA GLY A 20 2.89 8.95 18.19
C GLY A 20 3.73 8.40 19.33
N HIS A 21 4.16 9.25 20.27
CA HIS A 21 4.60 8.78 21.59
C HIS A 21 3.39 8.90 22.52
N TYR A 22 2.77 7.78 22.86
CA TYR A 22 1.85 7.68 24.00
C TYR A 22 2.53 6.83 25.08
N GLU A 23 2.10 6.97 26.33
CA GLU A 23 2.75 6.41 27.54
C GLU A 23 3.13 4.92 27.48
N ASP A 24 2.61 4.14 26.52
CA ASP A 24 2.77 2.69 26.44
C ASP A 24 3.13 2.15 25.02
N GLY A 25 3.56 3.00 24.06
CA GLY A 25 4.09 2.51 22.78
C GLY A 25 4.14 3.50 21.60
N GLU A 26 5.05 3.25 20.66
CA GLU A 26 5.16 3.98 19.39
C GLU A 26 4.09 3.52 18.38
N PHE A 27 3.16 4.40 18.00
CA PHE A 27 2.20 4.12 16.94
C PHE A 27 2.69 4.71 15.62
N ARG A 28 3.06 3.85 14.66
CA ARG A 28 3.36 4.25 13.29
C ARG A 28 2.08 4.23 12.47
N GLN A 29 1.52 5.42 12.20
CA GLN A 29 0.44 5.55 11.23
C GLN A 29 1.06 5.87 9.87
N ALA A 30 1.12 4.86 9.01
CA ALA A 30 1.57 5.01 7.63
C ALA A 30 0.44 4.59 6.69
N SER A 31 0.09 5.45 5.74
CA SER A 31 -0.88 5.17 4.68
C SER A 31 -0.28 5.47 3.32
N PHE A 32 -0.60 4.61 2.34
CA PHE A 32 -0.03 4.68 1.00
C PHE A 32 -1.12 4.59 -0.05
N THR A 33 -0.97 5.40 -1.10
CA THR A 33 -1.70 5.21 -2.36
C THR A 33 -0.80 4.43 -3.30
N ILE A 34 -1.27 3.27 -3.76
CA ILE A 34 -0.58 2.42 -4.72
C ILE A 34 -1.31 2.53 -6.05
N LEU A 35 -0.57 2.68 -7.15
CA LEU A 35 -1.10 2.67 -8.50
C LEU A 35 -0.47 1.51 -9.28
N ILE A 36 -1.30 0.61 -9.78
CA ILE A 36 -0.92 -0.48 -10.68
C ILE A 36 -1.58 -0.29 -12.05
N GLU A 37 -1.11 -1.03 -13.05
CA GLU A 37 -1.81 -1.14 -14.34
C GLU A 37 -3.22 -1.72 -14.16
N LEU A 38 -4.11 -1.46 -15.13
CA LEU A 38 -5.49 -1.95 -15.08
C LEU A 38 -5.51 -3.49 -15.06
N ALA A 39 -5.79 -4.05 -13.89
CA ALA A 39 -5.88 -5.48 -13.66
C ALA A 39 -6.92 -5.77 -12.56
N GLU A 40 -7.41 -7.00 -12.52
CA GLU A 40 -8.24 -7.44 -11.41
C GLU A 40 -7.38 -7.55 -10.13
N PHE A 41 -7.76 -6.81 -9.09
CA PHE A 41 -7.06 -6.80 -7.82
C PHE A 41 -8.04 -7.10 -6.68
N SER A 42 -7.85 -8.24 -6.00
CA SER A 42 -8.78 -8.76 -4.97
C SER A 42 -8.10 -9.13 -3.64
N ALA A 43 -6.82 -8.77 -3.47
CA ALA A 43 -6.07 -9.09 -2.26
C ALA A 43 -6.56 -8.25 -1.06
N LYS A 44 -6.59 -8.87 0.13
CA LYS A 44 -6.94 -8.19 1.40
C LYS A 44 -5.75 -7.54 2.09
N ARG A 45 -4.54 -7.97 1.74
CA ARG A 45 -3.28 -7.50 2.29
C ARG A 45 -2.27 -7.39 1.16
N VAL A 46 -1.37 -6.42 1.29
CA VAL A 46 -0.24 -6.24 0.39
C VAL A 46 1.02 -6.07 1.20
N LYS A 47 2.13 -6.51 0.62
CA LYS A 47 3.46 -6.21 1.09
C LYS A 47 4.05 -5.15 0.18
N LEU A 48 4.50 -4.04 0.75
CA LEU A 48 5.09 -2.95 -0.02
C LEU A 48 6.61 -2.98 0.12
N SER A 49 7.28 -2.85 -1.02
CA SER A 49 8.73 -2.70 -1.10
C SER A 49 9.10 -1.62 -2.11
N ARG A 50 10.15 -0.85 -1.81
CA ARG A 50 10.66 0.21 -2.69
C ARG A 50 12.18 0.11 -2.76
N LEU A 51 12.73 -0.02 -3.96
CA LEU A 51 14.19 -0.08 -4.19
C LEU A 51 14.92 -1.13 -3.33
N GLY A 52 14.26 -2.26 -3.05
CA GLY A 52 14.81 -3.34 -2.20
C GLY A 52 14.57 -3.15 -0.70
N GLU A 53 14.02 -2.02 -0.26
CA GLU A 53 13.62 -1.81 1.13
C GLU A 53 12.15 -2.21 1.35
N GLU A 54 11.90 -3.02 2.37
CA GLU A 54 10.56 -3.38 2.80
C GLU A 54 9.92 -2.22 3.57
N LEU A 55 8.82 -1.68 3.03
CA LEU A 55 8.03 -0.64 3.69
C LEU A 55 7.06 -1.24 4.72
N GLY A 56 6.71 -2.51 4.57
CA GLY A 56 5.90 -3.29 5.50
C GLY A 56 4.70 -3.97 4.85
N GLU A 57 3.90 -4.62 5.69
CA GLU A 57 2.64 -5.26 5.30
C GLU A 57 1.45 -4.39 5.71
N TYR A 58 0.53 -4.17 4.77
CA TYR A 58 -0.62 -3.30 4.97
C TYR A 58 -1.92 -4.01 4.59
N ARG A 59 -3.01 -3.61 5.24
CA ARG A 59 -4.36 -4.08 4.89
C ARG A 59 -4.93 -3.18 3.81
N VAL A 60 -5.50 -3.78 2.79
CA VAL A 60 -6.21 -3.03 1.74
C VAL A 60 -7.45 -2.39 2.33
N LEU A 61 -7.52 -1.06 2.22
CA LEU A 61 -8.63 -0.23 2.66
C LEU A 61 -9.64 -0.03 1.53
N SER A 62 -9.15 0.28 0.32
CA SER A 62 -9.98 0.42 -0.87
C SER A 62 -9.23 0.05 -2.15
N VAL A 63 -9.99 -0.34 -3.18
CA VAL A 63 -9.50 -0.64 -4.52
C VAL A 63 -10.44 0.04 -5.50
N GLU A 64 -9.94 0.99 -6.27
CA GLU A 64 -10.72 1.81 -7.20
C GLU A 64 -10.11 1.73 -8.61
N PRO A 65 -10.84 1.21 -9.61
CA PRO A 65 -10.38 1.21 -10.99
C PRO A 65 -10.50 2.62 -11.59
N LEU A 66 -9.37 3.16 -12.03
CA LEU A 66 -9.27 4.43 -12.75
C LEU A 66 -9.26 4.16 -14.27
N THR A 67 -10.43 3.81 -14.82
CA THR A 67 -10.59 3.36 -16.21
C THR A 67 -10.16 4.39 -17.26
N THR A 68 -10.27 5.68 -16.96
CA THR A 68 -9.86 6.77 -17.85
C THR A 68 -8.36 6.84 -18.11
N VAL A 69 -7.55 6.34 -17.18
CA VAL A 69 -6.07 6.34 -17.26
C VAL A 69 -5.49 4.92 -17.29
N GLY A 70 -6.34 3.89 -17.36
CA GLY A 70 -5.92 2.50 -17.41
C GLY A 70 -5.14 2.04 -16.17
N ARG A 71 -5.57 2.46 -14.97
CA ARG A 71 -4.89 2.11 -13.70
C ARG A 71 -5.86 1.60 -12.65
N VAL A 72 -5.34 0.98 -11.61
CA VAL A 72 -6.07 0.72 -10.35
C VAL A 72 -5.38 1.45 -9.21
N GLN A 73 -6.17 2.17 -8.44
CA GLN A 73 -5.75 2.83 -7.20
C GLN A 73 -6.08 1.95 -6.02
N ILE A 74 -5.09 1.63 -5.19
CA ILE A 74 -5.24 0.84 -3.98
C ILE A 74 -4.82 1.72 -2.81
N LEU A 75 -5.70 1.88 -1.83
CA LEU A 75 -5.40 2.58 -0.59
C LEU A 75 -5.10 1.55 0.50
N VAL A 76 -4.00 1.76 1.22
CA VAL A 76 -3.55 0.91 2.33
C VAL A 76 -3.13 1.74 3.53
#